data_AF-A0AAV4RHS1-F1
#
_entry.id   AF-A0AAV4RHS1-F1
#
_cell.length_a   1.000
_cell.length_b   1.000
_cell.length_c   1.000
_cell.angle_alpha   90.00
_cell.angle_beta   90.00
_cell.angle_gamma   90.00
#
_symmetry.space_group_name_H-M   'P 1'
#
loop_
_entity.id
_entity.type
_entity.pdbx_description
1 polymer ?
#
loop_
_entity_poly.entity_id
_entity_poly.type
_entity_poly.pdbx_seq_one_letter_code
_entity_poly.pdbx_strand_id
1 'polypeptide(L)'
;MPLSVLFDDLAEELSYPRIYCGDMRRFTRKKPPTYSEIVKSEMRRYDRRGATPQKILYSHQKNLHKLLLSSIQICLRNKIPTNFSLTAQQVQDQQCLRQLFYKNQTYKFMKTIKCSPAHWENEKNRVCAQI
;
A
#
# COMPACT_ATOMS: atom_id res chain seq x y z
N MET A 1 2.67 -12.88 -18.14
CA MET A 1 2.15 -11.50 -18.07
C MET A 1 2.75 -10.82 -16.84
N PRO A 2 3.27 -9.59 -16.93
CA PRO A 2 3.81 -8.90 -15.77
C PRO A 2 2.69 -8.61 -14.76
N LEU A 3 2.87 -9.09 -13.51
CA LEU A 3 1.94 -8.81 -12.43
C LEU A 3 2.36 -7.52 -11.70
N SER A 4 1.40 -6.78 -11.16
CA SER A 4 1.73 -5.61 -10.33
C SER A 4 2.45 -6.06 -9.06
N VAL A 5 3.47 -5.30 -8.65
CA VAL A 5 4.25 -5.48 -7.41
C VAL A 5 3.37 -5.64 -6.15
N LEU A 6 2.16 -5.07 -6.20
CA LEU A 6 1.17 -5.19 -5.12
C LEU A 6 0.58 -6.58 -4.97
N PHE A 7 0.29 -7.24 -6.09
CA PHE A 7 -0.40 -8.52 -6.16
C PHE A 7 0.57 -9.69 -6.34
N ASP A 8 1.83 -9.39 -6.63
CA ASP A 8 2.86 -10.42 -6.78
C ASP A 8 3.39 -10.82 -5.40
N ASP A 9 3.05 -12.06 -5.03
CA ASP A 9 3.47 -12.68 -3.78
C ASP A 9 4.93 -13.15 -3.83
N LEU A 10 5.40 -13.61 -5.01
CA LEU A 10 6.74 -14.19 -5.19
C LEU A 10 7.80 -13.16 -5.54
N ALA A 11 7.40 -11.97 -6.03
CA ALA A 11 8.32 -10.92 -6.48
C ALA A 11 9.46 -10.62 -5.51
N GLU A 12 9.18 -10.58 -4.20
CA GLU A 12 10.20 -10.29 -3.20
C GLU A 12 11.22 -11.42 -3.01
N GLU A 13 10.74 -12.65 -2.95
CA GLU A 13 11.57 -13.81 -2.67
C GLU A 13 12.48 -14.13 -3.85
N LEU A 14 11.96 -13.95 -5.07
CA LEU A 14 12.72 -14.09 -6.30
C LEU A 14 13.71 -12.93 -6.53
N SER A 15 13.34 -11.70 -6.18
CA SER A 15 14.22 -10.54 -6.39
C SER A 15 15.32 -10.41 -5.34
N TYR A 16 15.07 -10.86 -4.11
CA TYR A 16 15.98 -10.72 -2.98
C TYR A 16 16.27 -12.05 -2.28
N PRO A 17 16.81 -13.06 -2.98
CA PRO A 17 16.98 -14.42 -2.45
C PRO A 17 17.88 -14.44 -1.20
N ARG A 18 18.85 -13.51 -1.12
CA ARG A 18 19.76 -13.36 0.03
C ARG A 18 19.04 -13.02 1.33
N ILE A 19 17.97 -12.23 1.28
CA ILE A 19 17.17 -11.91 2.48
C ILE A 19 16.46 -13.16 2.98
N TYR A 20 16.10 -14.06 2.09
CA TYR A 20 15.33 -15.26 2.40
C TYR A 20 16.19 -16.52 2.55
N CYS A 21 17.51 -16.39 2.44
CA CYS A 21 18.44 -17.52 2.42
C CYS A 21 18.05 -18.60 1.37
N GLY A 22 17.39 -18.20 0.28
CA GLY A 22 16.89 -19.12 -0.75
C GLY A 22 15.56 -19.82 -0.43
N ASP A 23 14.98 -19.60 0.76
CA ASP A 23 13.75 -20.27 1.19
C ASP A 23 12.53 -19.35 1.18
N MET A 24 11.42 -19.81 0.63
CA MET A 24 10.15 -19.07 0.65
C MET A 24 9.67 -18.84 2.09
N ARG A 25 9.06 -17.67 2.36
CA ARG A 25 8.54 -17.35 3.69
C ARG A 25 7.43 -18.31 4.09
N ARG A 26 7.55 -18.86 5.30
CA ARG A 26 6.51 -19.70 5.92
C ARG A 26 6.07 -19.06 7.23
N PHE A 27 4.75 -18.98 7.44
CA PHE A 27 4.18 -18.45 8.66
C PHE A 27 3.46 -19.56 9.42
N THR A 28 3.92 -19.86 10.62
CA THR A 28 3.31 -20.88 11.51
C THR A 28 2.10 -20.33 12.29
N ARG A 29 1.83 -19.02 12.19
CA ARG A 29 0.74 -18.36 12.93
C ARG A 29 -0.59 -18.56 12.22
N LYS A 30 -1.66 -18.76 13.00
CA LYS A 30 -3.06 -18.85 12.52
C LYS A 30 -3.48 -17.62 11.69
N LYS A 31 -3.00 -16.42 12.06
CA LYS A 31 -3.14 -15.20 11.28
C LYS A 31 -1.78 -14.80 10.70
N PRO A 32 -1.65 -14.65 9.38
CA PRO A 32 -0.39 -14.21 8.79
C PRO A 32 -0.03 -12.81 9.27
N PRO A 33 1.26 -12.51 9.50
CA PRO A 33 1.69 -11.19 9.92
C PRO A 33 1.42 -10.14 8.84
N THR A 34 1.22 -8.90 9.27
CA THR A 34 1.05 -7.78 8.35
C THR A 34 2.36 -7.51 7.61
N TYR A 35 2.28 -6.99 6.40
CA TYR A 35 3.47 -6.63 5.62
C TYR A 35 4.46 -5.74 6.39
N SER A 36 3.95 -4.72 7.10
CA SER A 36 4.76 -3.88 8.00
C SER A 36 5.50 -4.68 9.09
N GLU A 37 4.89 -5.73 9.62
CA GLU A 37 5.52 -6.57 10.65
C GLU A 37 6.63 -7.44 10.05
N ILE A 38 6.40 -7.95 8.84
CA ILE A 38 7.39 -8.71 8.08
C ILE A 38 8.61 -7.83 7.77
N VAL A 39 8.40 -6.63 7.22
CA VAL A 39 9.49 -5.70 6.91
C VAL A 39 10.26 -5.32 8.17
N LYS A 40 9.55 -5.04 9.27
CA LYS A 40 10.17 -4.72 10.56
C LYS A 40 10.97 -5.91 11.12
N SER A 41 10.53 -7.15 10.93
CA SER A 41 11.28 -8.32 11.39
C SER A 41 12.53 -8.53 10.55
N GLU A 42 12.42 -8.44 9.22
CA GLU A 42 13.55 -8.50 8.27
C GLU A 42 14.62 -7.45 8.59
N MET A 43 14.23 -6.21 8.88
CA MET A 43 15.15 -5.13 9.24
C MET A 43 15.84 -5.33 10.59
N ARG A 44 15.22 -6.06 11.52
CA ARG A 44 15.73 -6.30 12.89
C ARG A 44 16.41 -7.65 13.06
N ARG A 45 16.62 -8.41 11.98
CA ARG A 45 17.32 -9.70 12.08
C ARG A 45 18.73 -9.48 12.62
N TYR A 46 19.08 -10.28 13.64
CA TYR A 46 20.44 -10.31 14.18
C TYR A 46 21.43 -10.83 13.13
N ASP A 47 21.04 -11.87 12.38
CA ASP A 47 21.86 -12.39 11.29
C ASP A 47 21.93 -11.40 10.13
N ARG A 48 23.13 -10.86 9.92
CA ARG A 48 23.45 -9.88 8.87
C ARG A 48 23.43 -10.48 7.47
N ARG A 49 23.49 -11.80 7.32
CA ARG A 49 23.43 -12.48 6.00
C ARG A 49 22.10 -12.22 5.31
N GLY A 50 21.01 -12.20 6.09
CA GLY A 50 19.64 -11.93 5.64
C GLY A 50 19.12 -10.51 5.96
N ALA A 51 19.99 -9.60 6.45
CA ALA A 51 19.63 -8.23 6.81
C ALA A 51 20.35 -7.21 5.90
N THR A 52 20.02 -7.24 4.60
CA THR A 52 20.61 -6.34 3.59
C THR A 52 19.73 -5.11 3.35
N PRO A 53 20.33 -3.91 3.17
CA PRO A 53 19.56 -2.68 2.94
C PRO A 53 18.91 -2.60 1.55
N GLN A 54 19.24 -3.50 0.62
CA GLN A 54 18.83 -3.46 -0.78
C GLN A 54 17.31 -3.44 -0.98
N LYS A 55 16.55 -4.04 -0.06
CA LYS A 55 15.08 -4.13 -0.14
C LYS A 55 14.35 -2.95 0.51
N ILE A 56 15.03 -2.04 1.21
CA ILE A 56 14.37 -1.01 2.03
C ILE A 56 13.40 -0.16 1.20
N LEU A 57 13.84 0.33 0.05
CA LEU A 57 13.02 1.19 -0.82
C LEU A 57 11.83 0.41 -1.41
N TYR A 58 12.07 -0.83 -1.84
CA TYR A 58 11.01 -1.71 -2.34
C TYR A 58 9.94 -1.95 -1.26
N SER A 59 10.37 -2.33 -0.06
CA SER A 59 9.48 -2.57 1.08
C SER A 59 8.70 -1.31 1.45
N HIS A 60 9.33 -0.14 1.42
CA HIS A 60 8.66 1.13 1.69
C HIS A 60 7.56 1.40 0.66
N GLN A 61 7.88 1.32 -0.63
CA GLN A 61 6.91 1.55 -1.71
C GLN A 61 5.74 0.56 -1.67
N LYS A 62 6.03 -0.73 -1.51
CA LYS A 62 4.97 -1.75 -1.41
C LYS A 62 4.07 -1.54 -0.19
N ASN A 63 4.63 -1.10 0.93
CA ASN A 63 3.85 -0.80 2.12
C ASN A 63 2.94 0.43 1.92
N LEU A 64 3.47 1.51 1.33
CA LEU A 64 2.66 2.68 0.95
C LEU A 64 1.50 2.30 0.02
N HIS A 65 1.78 1.51 -1.01
CA HIS A 65 0.76 1.04 -1.94
C HIS A 65 -0.29 0.15 -1.26
N LYS A 66 0.10 -0.72 -0.32
CA LYS A 66 -0.86 -1.54 0.46
C LYS A 66 -1.77 -0.68 1.33
N LEU A 67 -1.24 0.36 1.97
CA LEU A 67 -2.04 1.30 2.76
C LEU A 67 -3.00 2.10 1.87
N LEU A 68 -2.54 2.56 0.72
CA LEU A 68 -3.37 3.24 -0.28
C LEU A 68 -4.52 2.34 -0.75
N LEU A 69 -4.21 1.09 -1.13
CA LEU A 69 -5.20 0.11 -1.55
C LEU A 69 -6.23 -0.17 -0.46
N SER A 70 -5.80 -0.32 0.80
CA SER A 70 -6.70 -0.46 1.95
C SER A 70 -7.63 0.75 2.10
N SER A 71 -7.12 1.97 1.93
CA SER A 71 -7.95 3.19 1.99
C SER A 71 -9.00 3.24 0.87
N ILE A 72 -8.63 2.81 -0.35
CA ILE A 72 -9.56 2.71 -1.49
C ILE A 72 -10.61 1.66 -1.21
N GLN A 73 -10.23 0.47 -0.75
CA GLN A 73 -11.16 -0.61 -0.41
C GLN A 73 -12.18 -0.19 0.64
N ILE A 74 -11.76 0.56 1.68
CA ILE A 74 -12.67 1.10 2.69
C ILE A 74 -13.64 2.11 2.07
N CYS A 75 -13.16 3.00 1.21
CA CYS A 75 -14.00 3.97 0.50
C CYS A 75 -15.07 3.26 -0.34
N LEU A 76 -14.65 2.29 -1.16
CA LEU A 76 -15.54 1.51 -2.02
C LEU A 76 -16.53 0.66 -1.23
N ARG A 77 -16.10 -0.01 -0.15
CA ARG A 77 -16.98 -0.81 0.72
C ARG A 77 -18.09 0.02 1.35
N ASN A 78 -17.86 1.29 1.64
CA ASN A 78 -18.89 2.17 2.20
C ASN A 78 -19.93 2.60 1.15
N LYS A 79 -19.66 2.43 -0.14
CA LYS A 79 -20.53 2.87 -1.24
C LYS A 79 -21.14 1.77 -2.06
N ILE A 80 -20.42 0.67 -2.25
CA ILE A 80 -20.87 -0.48 -2.99
C ILE A 80 -21.55 -1.42 -2.00
N PRO A 81 -22.88 -1.60 -2.06
CA PRO A 81 -23.57 -2.56 -1.23
C PRO A 81 -23.13 -3.98 -1.59
N THR A 82 -23.18 -4.90 -0.64
CA THR A 82 -22.65 -6.27 -0.76
C THR A 82 -23.23 -7.06 -1.94
N ASN A 83 -24.44 -6.71 -2.38
CA ASN A 83 -25.16 -7.39 -3.46
C ASN A 83 -24.99 -6.71 -4.83
N PHE A 84 -24.19 -5.64 -4.92
CA PHE A 84 -23.96 -4.93 -6.17
C PHE A 84 -22.57 -5.24 -6.71
N SER A 85 -22.53 -5.73 -7.95
CA SER A 85 -21.27 -5.93 -8.68
C SER A 85 -21.08 -4.78 -9.65
N LEU A 86 -19.90 -4.17 -9.60
CA LEU A 86 -19.57 -3.02 -10.43
C LEU A 86 -18.77 -3.51 -11.63
N THR A 87 -19.31 -3.30 -12.83
CA THR A 87 -18.72 -3.80 -14.08
C THR A 87 -17.61 -2.87 -14.55
N ALA A 88 -16.56 -3.40 -15.20
CA ALA A 88 -15.45 -2.58 -15.72
C ALA A 88 -15.92 -1.42 -16.62
N GLN A 89 -16.96 -1.64 -17.45
CA GLN A 89 -17.56 -0.59 -18.28
C GLN A 89 -18.18 0.54 -17.44
N GLN A 90 -18.79 0.22 -16.29
CA GLN A 90 -19.36 1.22 -15.40
C GLN A 90 -18.27 2.04 -14.69
N VAL A 91 -17.12 1.42 -14.36
CA VAL A 91 -15.95 2.14 -13.81
C VAL A 91 -15.39 3.14 -14.81
N GLN A 92 -15.50 2.88 -16.11
CA GLN A 92 -14.97 3.79 -17.13
C GLN A 92 -15.79 5.09 -17.25
N ASP A 93 -17.05 5.08 -16.83
CA ASP A 93 -17.87 6.28 -16.79
C ASP A 93 -17.44 7.22 -15.64
N GLN A 94 -17.09 8.45 -16.00
CA GLN A 94 -16.68 9.48 -15.05
C GLN A 94 -17.80 9.83 -14.05
N GLN A 95 -19.07 9.73 -14.44
CA GLN A 95 -20.19 10.04 -13.55
C GLN A 95 -20.32 8.97 -12.46
N CYS A 96 -20.23 7.70 -12.85
CA CYS A 96 -20.19 6.58 -11.91
C CYS A 96 -19.01 6.71 -10.93
N LEU A 97 -17.80 7.01 -11.43
CA LEU A 97 -16.61 7.22 -10.58
C LEU A 97 -16.81 8.34 -9.56
N ARG A 98 -17.38 9.48 -9.96
CA ARG A 98 -17.66 10.60 -9.05
C ARG A 98 -18.60 10.21 -7.92
N GLN A 99 -19.58 9.35 -8.18
CA GLN A 99 -20.51 8.85 -7.15
C GLN A 99 -19.84 7.89 -6.16
N LEU A 100 -18.80 7.18 -6.59
CA LEU A 100 -18.00 6.29 -5.74
C LEU A 100 -17.06 7.06 -4.80
N PHE A 101 -16.62 8.27 -5.18
CA PHE A 101 -15.79 9.12 -4.33
C PHE A 101 -16.62 9.70 -3.19
N TYR A 102 -16.63 8.99 -2.06
CA TYR A 102 -17.32 9.41 -0.85
C TYR A 102 -16.42 9.45 0.36
N LYS A 103 -16.35 10.63 0.98
CA LYS A 103 -15.39 11.00 2.02
C LYS A 103 -13.96 10.98 1.48
N ASN A 104 -13.24 12.06 1.74
CA ASN A 104 -11.84 12.27 1.36
C ASN A 104 -10.86 11.41 2.19
N GLN A 105 -11.13 10.11 2.37
CA GLN A 105 -10.31 9.21 3.19
C GLN A 105 -8.94 8.98 2.57
N THR A 106 -8.88 8.74 1.26
CA THR A 106 -7.61 8.63 0.53
C THR A 106 -6.83 9.94 0.64
N TYR A 107 -7.48 11.10 0.52
CA TYR A 107 -6.82 12.39 0.70
C TYR A 107 -6.24 12.57 2.12
N LYS A 108 -6.98 12.15 3.16
CA LYS A 108 -6.47 12.16 4.56
C LYS A 108 -5.23 11.28 4.72
N PHE A 109 -5.23 10.10 4.11
CA PHE A 109 -4.05 9.23 4.10
C PHE A 109 -2.89 9.88 3.33
N MET A 110 -3.14 10.38 2.11
CA MET A 110 -2.13 11.01 1.27
C MET A 110 -1.48 12.22 1.96
N LYS A 111 -2.24 13.03 2.70
CA LYS A 111 -1.70 14.15 3.50
C LYS A 111 -0.61 13.73 4.51
N THR A 112 -0.58 12.47 4.94
CA THR A 112 0.47 11.95 5.83
C THR A 112 1.79 11.65 5.10
N ILE A 113 1.75 11.47 3.78
CA ILE A 113 2.91 11.19 2.94
C ILE A 113 3.54 12.52 2.52
N LYS A 114 4.75 12.82 3.00
CA LYS A 114 5.41 14.12 2.76
C LYS A 114 5.56 14.51 1.28
N CYS A 115 5.75 13.53 0.41
CA CYS A 115 5.92 13.80 -1.02
C CYS A 115 4.60 13.85 -1.81
N SER A 116 3.44 13.69 -1.16
CA SER A 116 2.17 13.68 -1.89
C SER A 116 1.70 15.10 -2.24
N PRO A 117 0.95 15.27 -3.34
CA PRO A 117 0.30 16.55 -3.65
C PRO A 117 -0.62 17.03 -2.52
N ALA A 118 -1.35 16.12 -1.88
CA ALA A 118 -2.25 16.44 -0.76
C ALA A 118 -1.49 16.98 0.48
N HIS A 119 -0.27 16.52 0.71
CA HIS A 119 0.59 17.05 1.76
C HIS A 119 1.03 18.48 1.44
N TRP A 120 1.54 18.71 0.22
CA TRP A 120 1.99 20.04 -0.22
C TRP A 120 0.86 21.07 -0.30
N GLU A 121 -0.33 20.67 -0.75
CA GLU A 121 -1.51 21.52 -0.74
C GLU A 121 -1.85 21.98 0.68
N ASN A 122 -1.78 21.06 1.64
CA ASN A 122 -2.03 21.38 3.03
C ASN A 122 -0.93 22.27 3.65
N GLU A 123 0.35 22.00 3.35
CA GLU A 123 1.46 22.85 3.80
C GLU A 123 1.38 24.25 3.20
N LYS A 124 1.03 24.37 1.92
CA LYS A 124 0.74 25.65 1.25
C LYS A 124 -0.35 26.42 1.99
N ASN A 125 -1.49 25.78 2.27
CA ASN A 125 -2.59 26.41 2.97
C ASN A 125 -2.22 26.81 4.41
N ARG A 126 -1.36 26.04 5.09
CA ARG A 126 -0.85 26.39 6.42
C ARG A 126 -0.01 27.67 6.37
N VAL A 127 0.89 27.78 5.41
CA VAL A 127 1.75 28.97 5.25
C VAL A 127 0.91 30.20 4.87
N CYS A 128 -0.03 30.06 3.93
CA CYS A 128 -0.93 31.16 3.57
C CYS A 128 -1.81 31.64 4.72
N ALA A 129 -2.17 30.77 5.66
CA ALA A 129 -2.96 31.15 6.84
C ALA A 129 -2.14 31.84 7.95
N GLN A 130 -0.80 31.86 7.83
CA GLN A 130 0.11 32.52 8.76
C GLN A 130 0.50 33.94 8.31
N ILE A 131 0.10 34.33 7.10
CA ILE A 131 0.28 35.67 6.50
C ILE A 131 -1.01 36.45 6.72
#